data_AF-A0AAU9LHR2-F1
#
_entry.id   AF-A0AAU9LHR2-F1
#
_cell.length_a   1.000
_cell.length_b   1.000
_cell.length_c   1.000
_cell.angle_alpha   90.00
_cell.angle_beta   90.00
_cell.angle_gamma   90.00
#
_symmetry.space_group_name_H-M   'P 1'
#
loop_
_entity.id
_entity.type
_entity.pdbx_description
1 polymer ?
#
loop_
_entity_poly.entity_id
_entity_poly.type
_entity_poly.pdbx_seq_one_letter_code
_entity_poly.pdbx_strand_id
1 'polypeptide(L)'
;MATTTATLISALSSDLPRPASFLPKTPSLFRRREVIAFKSKPWESRKQILTENAFVCAASRRNSSSSTTTDLSVPELDDNTRKVLQFVLWATEGVYIIWLFLLPYAPGDPVWAISSDTINSLVGLSLNFFFILPLMNSVGIRLIDAPVLHPMSEGLFNFVIGWTLMFAPLLFTDLKRDRYKGSLDILWSFQMFLTNTFLIPYMAIRLNKPDTNYTPRKTSQLRSTMVNGATVVGVVGGAVCVISILWALFGRPEGYFGNVTDRNEFLVSYLGSERLAYAFIWDICLYIVFQPWLIGENLENVEKRKVDLVKYLRFVPVFGLVAYLVCLDVDEEV
;
A
#
# COMPACT_ATOMS: atom_id res chain seq x y z
N MET A 1 25.99 -29.17 -57.98
CA MET A 1 26.94 -28.20 -58.57
C MET A 1 27.08 -27.07 -57.56
N ALA A 2 28.05 -27.17 -56.66
CA ALA A 2 29.41 -26.65 -56.78
C ALA A 2 29.47 -25.15 -56.37
N THR A 3 29.76 -24.84 -55.10
CA THR A 3 31.06 -24.43 -54.52
C THR A 3 31.63 -23.06 -54.95
N THR A 4 31.66 -22.15 -53.96
CA THR A 4 32.79 -21.28 -53.52
C THR A 4 33.34 -20.11 -54.34
N THR A 5 33.88 -19.16 -53.54
CA THR A 5 34.98 -18.17 -53.76
C THR A 5 34.54 -16.74 -54.06
N ALA A 6 35.14 -15.66 -53.55
CA ALA A 6 36.22 -15.47 -52.57
C ALA A 6 36.39 -13.94 -52.29
N THR A 7 36.67 -13.62 -51.02
CA THR A 7 37.74 -12.72 -50.54
C THR A 7 37.91 -11.30 -51.11
N LEU A 8 37.97 -10.30 -50.23
CA LEU A 8 38.98 -9.24 -50.27
C LEU A 8 39.17 -8.61 -48.88
N ILE A 9 40.22 -9.06 -48.19
CA ILE A 9 40.87 -8.41 -47.03
C ILE A 9 42.34 -8.24 -47.42
N SER A 10 42.93 -7.13 -46.97
CA SER A 10 44.35 -6.71 -47.04
C SER A 10 44.80 -6.18 -48.40
N ALA A 11 45.54 -5.07 -48.48
CA ALA A 11 46.53 -4.56 -47.55
C ALA A 11 46.63 -3.02 -47.58
N LEU A 12 46.95 -2.42 -46.43
CA LEU A 12 47.92 -1.33 -46.32
C LEU A 12 48.33 -1.17 -44.85
N SER A 13 49.44 -1.82 -44.51
CA SER A 13 50.39 -1.44 -43.44
C SER A 13 51.28 -0.34 -44.04
N SER A 14 51.81 0.67 -43.35
CA SER A 14 52.58 0.62 -42.11
C SER A 14 52.80 2.03 -41.50
N ASP A 15 53.29 2.03 -40.25
CA ASP A 15 54.15 3.04 -39.58
C ASP A 15 53.58 4.00 -38.50
N LEU A 16 53.59 3.47 -37.25
CA LEU A 16 54.11 4.04 -35.95
C LEU A 16 53.58 5.40 -35.39
N PRO A 17 53.76 5.73 -34.08
CA PRO A 17 54.09 4.93 -32.87
C PRO A 17 53.12 5.15 -31.66
N ARG A 18 53.20 4.26 -30.64
CA ARG A 18 52.50 4.38 -29.33
C ARG A 18 53.03 5.53 -28.46
N PRO A 19 52.19 6.04 -27.53
CA PRO A 19 52.67 6.23 -26.16
C PRO A 19 51.72 5.73 -25.05
N ALA A 20 52.31 5.76 -23.85
CA ALA A 20 52.03 5.05 -22.61
C ALA A 20 50.73 5.38 -21.83
N SER A 21 50.41 4.43 -20.95
CA SER A 21 49.46 4.46 -19.84
C SER A 21 49.60 5.68 -18.92
N PHE A 22 48.48 6.35 -18.64
CA PHE A 22 48.38 7.40 -17.63
C PHE A 22 47.56 6.95 -16.42
N LEU A 23 48.22 6.97 -15.27
CA LEU A 23 47.72 6.80 -13.92
C LEU A 23 47.58 8.22 -13.32
N PRO A 24 46.43 8.66 -12.78
CA PRO A 24 46.36 9.96 -12.12
C PRO A 24 46.71 9.82 -10.64
N LYS A 25 47.80 10.50 -10.25
CA LYS A 25 48.16 10.83 -8.87
C LYS A 25 47.22 11.90 -8.31
N THR A 26 46.91 11.76 -7.03
CA THR A 26 46.29 12.77 -6.15
C THR A 26 47.09 14.08 -6.08
N PRO A 27 46.41 15.22 -6.02
CA PRO A 27 46.92 16.41 -5.36
C PRO A 27 46.01 16.86 -4.21
N SER A 28 46.64 17.10 -3.06
CA SER A 28 46.09 17.79 -1.90
C SER A 28 45.97 19.30 -2.20
N LEU A 29 44.79 19.87 -1.96
CA LEU A 29 44.62 21.32 -1.86
C LEU A 29 43.90 21.65 -0.55
N PHE A 30 44.74 21.98 0.44
CA PHE A 30 44.39 22.67 1.67
C PHE A 30 43.77 24.03 1.31
N ARG A 31 42.45 24.16 1.47
CA ARG A 31 41.78 25.46 1.48
C ARG A 31 41.70 25.97 2.91
N ARG A 32 42.66 26.82 3.27
CA ARG A 32 42.68 27.67 4.46
C ARG A 32 41.36 28.45 4.55
N ARG A 33 40.58 28.25 5.61
CA ARG A 33 39.45 29.10 5.99
C ARG A 33 39.86 29.81 7.27
N GLU A 34 40.06 31.12 7.18
CA GLU A 34 40.38 31.98 8.32
C GLU A 34 39.24 32.00 9.33
N VAL A 35 39.60 31.84 10.60
CA VAL A 35 38.72 31.93 11.76
C VAL A 35 38.70 33.40 12.18
N ILE A 36 37.54 34.04 12.02
CA ILE A 36 37.28 35.36 12.60
C ILE A 36 36.93 35.14 14.08
N ALA A 37 37.82 35.59 14.95
CA ALA A 37 37.61 35.60 16.39
C ALA A 37 36.74 36.80 16.79
N PHE A 38 35.63 36.55 17.50
CA PHE A 38 34.99 37.56 18.33
C PHE A 38 34.83 37.03 19.75
N LYS A 39 35.39 37.81 20.68
CA LYS A 39 35.53 37.54 22.12
C LYS A 39 34.17 37.44 22.81
N SER A 40 33.97 36.43 23.64
CA SER A 40 32.98 36.44 24.74
C SER A 40 33.69 36.18 26.07
N LYS A 41 33.50 37.11 27.02
CA LYS A 41 34.02 37.06 28.40
C LYS A 41 33.42 35.89 29.18
N PRO A 42 34.13 35.31 30.17
CA PRO A 42 33.53 34.40 31.13
C PRO A 42 32.88 35.19 32.29
N TRP A 43 31.65 34.83 32.64
CA TRP A 43 30.95 35.31 33.84
C TRP A 43 30.71 34.11 34.75
N GLU A 44 31.37 34.11 35.91
CA GLU A 44 31.07 33.21 37.02
C GLU A 44 29.80 33.65 37.75
N SER A 45 28.88 32.71 38.00
CA SER A 45 28.07 32.70 39.23
C SER A 45 27.38 31.36 39.46
N ARG A 46 27.97 30.60 40.39
CA ARG A 46 27.36 30.20 41.66
C ARG A 46 25.83 29.90 41.62
N LYS A 47 25.47 28.62 41.69
CA LYS A 47 24.18 28.12 42.20
C LYS A 47 24.48 26.99 43.19
N GLN A 48 24.66 27.31 44.46
CA GLN A 48 23.64 27.18 45.52
C GLN A 48 22.92 25.83 45.50
N ILE A 49 23.43 24.96 46.38
CA ILE A 49 22.76 23.80 46.96
C ILE A 49 21.48 24.32 47.62
N LEU A 50 20.33 23.86 47.14
CA LEU A 50 19.06 23.96 47.87
C LEU A 50 18.49 22.55 47.97
N THR A 51 18.61 22.02 49.18
CA THR A 51 17.91 20.84 49.67
C THR A 51 16.43 21.19 49.74
N GLU A 52 15.61 20.65 48.83
CA GLU A 52 14.16 20.74 48.96
C GLU A 52 13.56 19.34 48.94
N ASN A 53 12.81 19.07 50.00
CA ASN A 53 12.21 17.79 50.31
C ASN A 53 11.25 17.36 49.20
N ALA A 54 11.52 16.21 48.59
CA ALA A 54 10.58 15.54 47.71
C ALA A 54 9.35 15.11 48.53
N PHE A 55 8.29 15.92 48.50
CA PHE A 55 6.96 15.45 48.86
C PHE A 55 6.51 14.45 47.79
N VAL A 56 6.54 13.17 48.16
CA VAL A 56 5.98 12.05 47.41
C VAL A 56 4.46 12.24 47.34
N CYS A 57 3.96 12.66 46.18
CA CYS A 57 2.52 12.63 45.89
C CYS A 57 2.09 11.17 45.63
N ALA A 58 1.71 10.47 46.69
CA ALA A 58 1.00 9.20 46.60
C ALA A 58 -0.49 9.46 46.29
N ALA A 59 -0.86 9.44 45.00
CA ALA A 59 -2.25 9.50 44.59
C ALA A 59 -2.93 8.13 44.84
N SER A 60 -3.65 8.04 45.95
CA SER A 60 -4.52 6.91 46.29
C SER A 60 -5.73 6.87 45.35
N ARG A 61 -5.87 5.76 44.63
CA ARG A 61 -7.04 5.39 43.82
C ARG A 61 -8.29 5.39 44.71
N ARG A 62 -9.25 6.27 44.43
CA ARG A 62 -10.63 6.14 44.92
C ARG A 62 -11.56 5.95 43.74
N ASN A 63 -12.07 4.73 43.60
CA ASN A 63 -13.21 4.41 42.76
C ASN A 63 -14.43 5.17 43.31
N SER A 64 -15.07 5.99 42.49
CA SER A 64 -16.41 6.51 42.75
C SER A 64 -17.11 6.78 41.42
N SER A 65 -18.00 5.86 41.10
CA SER A 65 -19.07 6.00 40.12
C SER A 65 -20.04 7.12 40.52
N SER A 66 -20.23 8.14 39.66
CA SER A 66 -21.54 8.75 39.34
C SER A 66 -21.40 10.00 38.44
N SER A 67 -21.91 9.86 37.22
CA SER A 67 -22.75 10.79 36.46
C SER A 67 -22.35 12.28 36.28
N THR A 68 -22.30 12.63 34.98
CA THR A 68 -22.67 13.92 34.37
C THR A 68 -21.55 14.94 34.16
N THR A 69 -20.85 14.79 33.03
CA THR A 69 -20.43 15.92 32.20
C THR A 69 -20.60 15.55 30.74
N THR A 70 -21.30 16.42 30.02
CA THR A 70 -21.62 16.34 28.60
C THR A 70 -20.36 16.55 27.78
N ASP A 71 -19.55 15.52 27.64
CA ASP A 71 -18.57 15.43 26.56
C ASP A 71 -19.22 14.66 25.42
N LEU A 72 -19.08 15.18 24.19
CA LEU A 72 -19.35 14.47 22.94
C LEU A 72 -18.33 13.32 22.79
N SER A 73 -18.38 12.35 23.69
CA SER A 73 -17.72 11.06 23.49
C SER A 73 -18.53 10.31 22.46
N VAL A 74 -17.93 10.05 21.30
CA VAL A 74 -18.34 8.95 20.42
C VAL A 74 -18.66 7.75 21.33
N PRO A 75 -19.85 7.14 21.24
CA PRO A 75 -20.20 6.04 22.14
C PRO A 75 -19.14 4.97 22.00
N GLU A 76 -18.35 4.78 23.05
CA GLU A 76 -17.38 3.69 23.11
C GLU A 76 -18.20 2.41 22.96
N LEU A 77 -18.02 1.72 21.84
CA LEU A 77 -18.76 0.50 21.51
C LEU A 77 -18.76 -0.42 22.73
N ASP A 78 -19.94 -0.92 23.13
CA ASP A 78 -20.06 -1.81 24.29
C ASP A 78 -19.03 -2.95 24.22
N ASP A 79 -18.39 -3.26 25.36
CA ASP A 79 -17.29 -4.23 25.41
C ASP A 79 -17.73 -5.61 24.87
N ASN A 80 -19.01 -5.97 25.05
CA ASN A 80 -19.55 -7.20 24.50
C ASN A 80 -19.75 -7.10 22.99
N THR A 81 -20.32 -5.99 22.48
CA THR A 81 -20.46 -5.78 21.02
C THR A 81 -19.11 -5.81 20.31
N ARG A 82 -18.07 -5.23 20.91
CA ARG A 82 -16.69 -5.26 20.39
C ARG A 82 -16.15 -6.69 20.30
N LYS A 83 -16.33 -7.48 21.36
CA LYS A 83 -15.91 -8.90 21.40
C LYS A 83 -16.68 -9.74 20.38
N VAL A 84 -17.99 -9.51 20.25
CA VAL A 84 -18.82 -10.20 19.25
C VAL A 84 -18.34 -9.87 17.85
N LEU A 85 -18.10 -8.59 17.54
CA LEU A 85 -17.61 -8.17 16.23
C LEU A 85 -16.22 -8.76 15.92
N GLN A 86 -15.34 -8.76 16.90
CA GLN A 86 -14.02 -9.37 16.78
C GLN A 86 -14.12 -10.89 16.53
N PHE A 87 -14.99 -11.59 17.26
CA PHE A 87 -15.24 -13.02 17.05
C PHE A 87 -15.80 -13.29 15.65
N VAL A 88 -16.77 -12.49 15.20
CA VAL A 88 -17.34 -12.60 13.85
C VAL A 88 -16.26 -12.40 12.80
N LEU A 89 -15.39 -11.39 12.92
CA LEU A 89 -14.30 -11.16 11.97
C LEU A 89 -13.30 -12.33 11.92
N TRP A 90 -12.90 -12.87 13.08
CA TRP A 90 -12.02 -14.04 13.11
C TRP A 90 -12.68 -15.31 12.56
N ALA A 91 -13.97 -15.50 12.84
CA ALA A 91 -14.74 -16.60 12.27
C ALA A 91 -14.87 -16.45 10.76
N THR A 92 -15.16 -15.25 10.27
CA THR A 92 -15.18 -14.93 8.83
C THR A 92 -13.84 -15.20 8.19
N GLU A 93 -12.72 -14.79 8.80
CA GLU A 93 -11.37 -15.09 8.30
C GLU A 93 -11.11 -16.60 8.25
N GLY A 94 -11.43 -17.33 9.32
CA GLY A 94 -11.24 -18.78 9.36
C GLY A 94 -12.06 -19.50 8.29
N VAL A 95 -13.34 -19.13 8.15
CA VAL A 95 -14.22 -19.65 7.09
C VAL A 95 -13.67 -19.28 5.71
N TYR A 96 -13.21 -18.04 5.53
CA TYR A 96 -12.64 -17.54 4.30
C TYR A 96 -11.40 -18.33 3.87
N ILE A 97 -10.42 -18.50 4.77
CA ILE A 97 -9.21 -19.28 4.48
C ILE A 97 -9.55 -20.74 4.15
N ILE A 98 -10.42 -21.37 4.94
CA ILE A 98 -10.80 -22.78 4.73
C ILE A 98 -11.53 -22.94 3.40
N TRP A 99 -12.52 -22.07 3.12
CA TRP A 99 -13.30 -22.09 1.90
C TRP A 99 -12.44 -21.84 0.66
N LEU A 100 -11.63 -20.79 0.70
CA LEU A 100 -10.99 -20.25 -0.49
C LEU A 100 -9.59 -20.81 -0.73
N PHE A 101 -8.88 -21.35 0.26
CA PHE A 101 -7.56 -21.94 0.02
C PHE A 101 -7.53 -23.47 0.13
N LEU A 102 -8.33 -24.06 1.03
CA LEU A 102 -8.24 -25.48 1.34
C LEU A 102 -9.31 -26.32 0.65
N LEU A 103 -10.55 -25.83 0.57
CA LEU A 103 -11.67 -26.59 0.03
C LEU A 103 -11.74 -26.53 -1.52
N PRO A 104 -12.09 -27.66 -2.17
CA PRO A 104 -12.27 -27.74 -3.62
C PRO A 104 -13.66 -27.22 -4.09
N TYR A 105 -14.46 -26.65 -3.19
CA TYR A 105 -15.81 -26.15 -3.52
C TYR A 105 -15.82 -24.75 -4.10
N ALA A 106 -14.80 -23.93 -3.81
CA ALA A 106 -14.66 -22.65 -4.48
C ALA A 106 -14.20 -22.85 -5.94
N PRO A 107 -14.64 -21.98 -6.87
CA PRO A 107 -14.18 -21.98 -8.25
C PRO A 107 -12.66 -22.08 -8.39
N GLY A 108 -12.19 -22.93 -9.32
CA GLY A 108 -10.78 -23.15 -9.64
C GLY A 108 -10.03 -24.07 -8.68
N ASP A 109 -8.75 -24.33 -8.97
CA ASP A 109 -7.93 -25.30 -8.23
C ASP A 109 -7.52 -24.78 -6.84
N PRO A 110 -7.61 -25.60 -5.78
CA PRO A 110 -7.15 -25.21 -4.44
C PRO A 110 -5.63 -25.02 -4.41
N VAL A 111 -5.12 -24.37 -3.35
CA VAL A 111 -3.69 -24.00 -3.26
C VAL A 111 -2.76 -25.21 -3.38
N TRP A 112 -3.18 -26.37 -2.88
CA TRP A 112 -2.40 -27.60 -2.90
C TRP A 112 -2.42 -28.35 -4.25
N ALA A 113 -3.29 -27.94 -5.18
CA ALA A 113 -3.44 -28.56 -6.50
C ALA A 113 -3.35 -27.54 -7.64
N ILE A 114 -2.67 -26.41 -7.42
CA ILE A 114 -2.62 -25.32 -8.39
C ILE A 114 -2.01 -25.77 -9.73
N SER A 115 -2.71 -25.48 -10.83
CA SER A 115 -2.22 -25.78 -12.17
C SER A 115 -1.13 -24.79 -12.61
N SER A 116 -0.26 -25.24 -13.52
CA SER A 116 0.77 -24.38 -14.12
C SER A 116 0.15 -23.22 -14.92
N ASP A 117 -1.04 -23.39 -15.48
CA ASP A 117 -1.74 -22.37 -16.27
C ASP A 117 -2.23 -21.22 -15.39
N THR A 118 -2.74 -21.52 -14.19
CA THR A 118 -3.10 -20.50 -13.20
C THR A 118 -1.86 -19.74 -12.72
N ILE A 119 -0.72 -20.41 -12.52
CA ILE A 119 0.54 -19.74 -12.16
C ILE A 119 1.02 -18.83 -13.29
N ASN A 120 1.01 -19.30 -14.53
CA ASN A 120 1.42 -18.50 -15.69
C ASN A 120 0.53 -17.27 -15.87
N SER A 121 -0.78 -17.44 -15.67
CA SER A 121 -1.74 -16.33 -15.68
C SER A 121 -1.45 -15.34 -14.56
N LEU A 122 -1.21 -15.80 -13.32
CA LEU A 122 -0.87 -14.95 -12.18
C LEU A 122 0.44 -14.17 -12.42
N VAL A 123 1.48 -14.85 -12.91
CA VAL A 123 2.76 -14.21 -13.27
C VAL A 123 2.53 -13.20 -14.38
N GLY A 124 1.77 -13.54 -15.42
CA GLY A 124 1.43 -12.62 -16.51
C GLY A 124 0.70 -11.36 -16.01
N LEU A 125 -0.30 -11.54 -15.13
CA LEU A 125 -1.03 -10.45 -14.51
C LEU A 125 -0.07 -9.56 -13.69
N SER A 126 0.83 -10.18 -12.91
CA SER A 126 1.82 -9.47 -12.10
C SER A 126 2.88 -8.73 -12.92
N LEU A 127 3.23 -9.22 -14.11
CA LEU A 127 4.12 -8.52 -15.04
C LEU A 127 3.42 -7.29 -15.65
N ASN A 128 2.10 -7.35 -15.81
CA ASN A 128 1.26 -6.25 -16.28
C ASN A 128 0.74 -5.36 -15.12
N PHE A 129 1.43 -5.36 -13.98
CA PHE A 129 1.12 -4.54 -12.82
C PHE A 129 1.06 -3.03 -13.16
N PHE A 130 -0.01 -2.38 -12.74
CA PHE A 130 -0.39 -1.00 -13.05
C PHE A 130 -0.34 -0.61 -14.53
N PHE A 131 -0.49 -1.59 -15.42
CA PHE A 131 -0.34 -1.42 -16.86
C PHE A 131 1.02 -0.82 -17.28
N ILE A 132 2.03 -0.84 -16.41
CA ILE A 132 3.34 -0.23 -16.70
C ILE A 132 3.95 -0.90 -17.94
N LEU A 133 4.02 -2.22 -17.93
CA LEU A 133 4.64 -2.97 -19.03
C LEU A 133 3.83 -2.92 -20.34
N PRO A 134 2.48 -3.08 -20.35
CA PRO A 134 1.67 -2.85 -21.54
C PRO A 134 1.82 -1.44 -22.13
N LEU A 135 1.83 -0.40 -21.30
CA LEU A 135 1.96 0.98 -21.76
C LEU A 135 3.38 1.30 -22.24
N MET A 136 4.42 0.77 -21.60
CA MET A 136 5.80 0.94 -22.07
C MET A 136 6.02 0.28 -23.43
N ASN A 137 5.47 -0.91 -23.63
CA ASN A 137 5.54 -1.61 -24.91
C ASN A 137 4.75 -0.88 -26.02
N SER A 138 3.64 -0.21 -25.69
CA SER A 138 2.88 0.57 -26.67
C SER A 138 3.59 1.85 -27.13
N VAL A 139 4.39 2.48 -26.26
CA VAL A 139 5.24 3.64 -26.62
C VAL A 139 6.60 3.24 -27.24
N GLY A 140 6.83 1.94 -27.46
CA GLY A 140 8.02 1.42 -28.15
C GLY A 140 9.22 1.12 -27.25
N ILE A 141 9.09 1.20 -25.93
CA ILE A 141 10.15 0.83 -24.97
C ILE A 141 9.98 -0.66 -24.61
N ARG A 142 10.66 -1.54 -25.38
CA ARG A 142 10.56 -3.00 -25.25
C ARG A 142 11.76 -3.60 -24.52
N LEU A 143 11.81 -3.43 -23.20
CA LEU A 143 12.77 -4.16 -22.35
C LEU A 143 12.40 -5.63 -22.22
N ILE A 144 11.11 -5.90 -22.01
CA ILE A 144 10.48 -7.23 -21.94
C ILE A 144 9.10 -7.10 -22.60
N ASP A 145 8.73 -8.08 -23.44
CA ASP A 145 7.42 -8.08 -24.07
C ASP A 145 6.33 -8.32 -23.01
N ALA A 146 5.31 -7.46 -23.02
CA ALA A 146 4.18 -7.59 -22.11
C ALA A 146 3.39 -8.86 -22.45
N PRO A 147 3.14 -9.76 -21.47
CA PRO A 147 2.28 -10.92 -21.69
C PRO A 147 0.91 -10.47 -22.20
N VAL A 148 0.37 -11.19 -23.16
CA VAL A 148 -0.94 -10.90 -23.77
C VAL A 148 -2.00 -11.66 -22.99
N LEU A 149 -2.78 -10.93 -22.21
CA LEU A 149 -3.88 -11.48 -21.41
C LEU A 149 -5.20 -10.83 -21.81
N HIS A 150 -6.30 -11.45 -21.41
CA HIS A 150 -7.63 -10.91 -21.69
C HIS A 150 -7.82 -9.56 -20.98
N PRO A 151 -8.27 -8.50 -21.67
CA PRO A 151 -8.37 -7.16 -21.06
C PRO A 151 -9.21 -7.11 -19.78
N MET A 152 -10.24 -7.95 -19.67
CA MET A 152 -11.07 -8.05 -18.45
C MET A 152 -10.31 -8.58 -17.23
N SER A 153 -9.42 -9.56 -17.39
CA SER A 153 -8.65 -10.09 -16.25
C SER A 153 -7.55 -9.12 -15.84
N GLU A 154 -6.88 -8.47 -16.80
CA GLU A 154 -5.92 -7.39 -16.54
C GLU A 154 -6.57 -6.20 -15.83
N GLY A 155 -7.77 -5.81 -16.29
CA GLY A 155 -8.58 -4.76 -15.69
C GLY A 155 -8.98 -5.09 -14.25
N LEU A 156 -9.57 -6.27 -14.02
CA LEU A 156 -9.99 -6.70 -12.69
C LEU A 156 -8.82 -6.72 -11.69
N PHE A 157 -7.69 -7.29 -12.09
CA PHE A 157 -6.48 -7.34 -11.26
C PHE A 157 -6.00 -5.95 -10.87
N ASN A 158 -5.74 -5.09 -11.87
CA ASN A 158 -5.23 -3.76 -11.61
C ASN A 158 -6.24 -2.87 -10.88
N PHE A 159 -7.54 -3.12 -11.05
CA PHE A 159 -8.58 -2.44 -10.28
C PHE A 159 -8.47 -2.76 -8.79
N VAL A 160 -8.37 -4.03 -8.43
CA VAL A 160 -8.22 -4.46 -7.02
C VAL A 160 -6.94 -3.91 -6.44
N ILE A 161 -5.80 -4.10 -7.11
CA ILE A 161 -4.50 -3.62 -6.65
C ILE A 161 -4.46 -2.09 -6.52
N GLY A 162 -5.05 -1.35 -7.46
CA GLY A 162 -5.15 0.11 -7.38
C GLY A 162 -5.92 0.55 -6.13
N TRP A 163 -7.00 -0.16 -5.79
CA TRP A 163 -7.74 0.04 -4.55
C TRP A 163 -6.91 -0.30 -3.33
N THR A 164 -6.21 -1.44 -3.34
CA THR A 164 -5.32 -1.88 -2.25
C THR A 164 -4.19 -0.89 -1.97
N LEU A 165 -3.61 -0.29 -3.01
CA LEU A 165 -2.57 0.73 -2.87
C LEU A 165 -3.09 1.91 -2.03
N MET A 166 -4.32 2.36 -2.27
CA MET A 166 -4.93 3.44 -1.51
C MET A 166 -5.27 3.06 -0.06
N PHE A 167 -5.42 1.77 0.25
CA PHE A 167 -5.60 1.33 1.64
C PHE A 167 -4.34 1.55 2.49
N ALA A 168 -3.13 1.64 1.93
CA ALA A 168 -1.93 1.86 2.73
C ALA A 168 -1.97 3.15 3.56
N PRO A 169 -2.13 4.36 2.97
CA PRO A 169 -2.20 5.59 3.74
C PRO A 169 -3.40 5.61 4.70
N LEU A 170 -4.51 4.95 4.36
CA LEU A 170 -5.65 4.77 5.27
C LEU A 170 -5.30 3.92 6.50
N LEU A 171 -4.62 2.78 6.32
CA LEU A 171 -4.15 1.93 7.42
C LEU A 171 -3.09 2.63 8.26
N PHE A 172 -2.20 3.39 7.63
CA PHE A 172 -1.17 4.14 8.32
C PHE A 172 -1.71 5.32 9.12
N THR A 173 -2.81 5.93 8.69
CA THR A 173 -3.45 7.03 9.44
C THR A 173 -4.51 6.57 10.43
N ASP A 174 -4.79 5.26 10.52
CA ASP A 174 -5.80 4.75 11.43
C ASP A 174 -5.50 5.06 12.91
N LEU A 175 -6.44 5.70 13.62
CA LEU A 175 -6.32 6.06 15.03
C LEU A 175 -6.15 4.83 15.94
N LYS A 176 -6.67 3.67 15.49
CA LYS A 176 -6.58 2.40 16.23
C LYS A 176 -5.40 1.53 15.79
N ARG A 177 -4.53 2.02 14.90
CA ARG A 177 -3.40 1.27 14.33
C ARG A 177 -2.45 0.72 15.38
N ASP A 178 -2.27 1.43 16.49
CA ASP A 178 -1.27 1.08 17.52
C ASP A 178 -1.63 -0.20 18.30
N ARG A 179 -2.87 -0.69 18.13
CA ARG A 179 -3.32 -1.99 18.66
C ARG A 179 -2.76 -3.17 17.86
N TYR A 180 -2.26 -2.91 16.65
CA TYR A 180 -1.59 -3.89 15.82
C TYR A 180 -0.10 -3.96 16.16
N LYS A 181 0.32 -5.08 16.78
CA LYS A 181 1.69 -5.29 17.25
C LYS A 181 2.70 -5.60 16.13
N GLY A 182 2.21 -6.06 14.98
CA GLY A 182 3.05 -6.37 13.82
C GLY A 182 3.51 -5.12 13.06
N SER A 183 4.40 -5.27 12.08
CA SER A 183 4.73 -4.15 11.18
C SER A 183 3.60 -3.90 10.18
N LEU A 184 3.02 -2.71 10.18
CA LEU A 184 2.01 -2.31 9.19
C LEU A 184 2.58 -2.33 7.77
N ASP A 185 3.87 -2.02 7.61
CA ASP A 185 4.55 -2.10 6.31
C ASP A 185 4.54 -3.53 5.76
N ILE A 186 4.77 -4.52 6.64
CA ILE A 186 4.76 -5.93 6.27
C ILE A 186 3.33 -6.37 5.98
N LEU A 187 2.36 -5.97 6.82
CA LEU A 187 0.95 -6.27 6.59
C LEU A 187 0.50 -5.73 5.23
N TRP A 188 0.78 -4.46 4.93
CA TRP A 188 0.41 -3.87 3.65
C TRP A 188 1.18 -4.48 2.47
N SER A 189 2.45 -4.84 2.64
CA SER A 189 3.20 -5.53 1.58
C SER A 189 2.57 -6.88 1.25
N PHE A 190 2.17 -7.66 2.25
CA PHE A 190 1.44 -8.92 2.03
C PHE A 190 0.02 -8.70 1.49
N GLN A 191 -0.64 -7.64 1.94
CA GLN A 191 -1.93 -7.19 1.42
C GLN A 191 -1.86 -6.93 -0.09
N MET A 192 -0.75 -6.44 -0.64
CA MET A 192 -0.61 -6.25 -2.10
C MET A 192 -0.59 -7.58 -2.89
N PHE A 193 -0.39 -8.73 -2.24
CA PHE A 193 -0.42 -10.05 -2.87
C PHE A 193 -1.65 -10.89 -2.50
N LEU A 194 -2.10 -10.81 -1.24
CA LEU A 194 -3.21 -11.59 -0.66
C LEU A 194 -4.14 -10.65 0.12
N THR A 195 -4.59 -9.62 -0.58
CA THR A 195 -5.53 -8.54 -0.22
C THR A 195 -6.61 -8.90 0.79
N ASN A 196 -7.28 -10.02 0.67
CA ASN A 196 -8.39 -10.38 1.56
C ASN A 196 -7.91 -10.95 2.90
N THR A 197 -6.89 -11.82 2.86
CA THR A 197 -6.37 -12.57 4.02
C THR A 197 -5.78 -11.67 5.11
N PHE A 198 -5.30 -10.47 4.77
CA PHE A 198 -4.62 -9.60 5.74
C PHE A 198 -5.49 -8.46 6.27
N LEU A 199 -6.55 -8.09 5.55
CA LEU A 199 -7.41 -6.98 5.96
C LEU A 199 -8.41 -7.37 7.06
N ILE A 200 -9.01 -8.57 7.01
CA ILE A 200 -9.95 -9.03 8.04
C ILE A 200 -9.25 -9.18 9.41
N PRO A 201 -8.05 -9.82 9.51
CA PRO A 201 -7.31 -9.87 10.76
C PRO A 201 -6.95 -8.49 11.30
N TYR A 202 -6.59 -7.54 10.42
CA TYR A 202 -6.34 -6.16 10.83
C TYR A 202 -7.57 -5.55 11.50
N MET A 203 -8.74 -5.70 10.88
CA MET A 203 -10.02 -5.21 11.42
C MET A 203 -10.38 -5.89 12.75
N ALA A 204 -10.02 -7.15 12.94
CA ALA A 204 -10.24 -7.86 14.20
C ALA A 204 -9.27 -7.40 15.31
N ILE A 205 -8.00 -7.16 14.97
CA ILE A 205 -6.95 -6.77 15.93
C ILE A 205 -7.13 -5.32 16.38
N ARG A 206 -7.54 -4.40 15.49
CA ARG A 206 -7.80 -3.00 15.87
C ARG A 206 -8.97 -2.84 16.84
N LEU A 207 -9.79 -3.87 17.04
CA LEU A 207 -10.84 -3.89 18.07
C LEU A 207 -10.31 -4.28 19.46
N ASN A 208 -9.03 -4.62 19.62
CA ASN A 208 -8.45 -4.89 20.93
C ASN A 208 -8.44 -3.65 21.83
N LYS A 209 -8.35 -3.87 23.15
CA LYS A 209 -8.15 -2.77 24.10
C LYS A 209 -6.79 -2.11 23.86
N PRO A 210 -6.67 -0.79 24.05
CA PRO A 210 -5.37 -0.13 23.98
C PRO A 210 -4.41 -0.75 25.01
N ASP A 211 -3.16 -0.98 24.61
CA ASP A 211 -2.14 -1.50 25.51
C ASP A 211 -1.85 -0.45 26.59
N THR A 212 -1.86 -0.86 27.87
CA THR A 212 -1.60 0.03 29.01
C THR A 212 -0.12 0.45 29.11
N ASN A 213 0.77 -0.27 28.44
CA ASN A 213 2.21 0.00 28.36
C ASN A 213 2.59 0.42 26.93
N TYR A 214 2.03 1.54 26.49
CA TYR A 214 2.31 2.08 25.16
C TYR A 214 3.75 2.60 25.08
N THR A 215 4.53 2.04 24.16
CA THR A 215 5.78 2.67 23.72
C THR A 215 5.57 3.16 22.29
N PRO A 216 5.72 4.47 22.01
CA PRO A 216 5.55 4.98 20.66
C PRO A 216 6.56 4.30 19.74
N ARG A 217 6.04 3.61 18.73
CA ARG A 217 6.87 2.86 17.79
C ARG A 217 7.46 3.83 16.78
N LYS A 218 8.75 3.65 16.48
CA LYS A 218 9.45 4.44 15.48
C LYS A 218 8.69 4.41 14.15
N THR A 219 8.44 5.59 13.59
CA THR A 219 7.83 5.76 12.27
C THR A 219 8.73 5.14 11.20
N SER A 220 8.17 4.27 10.36
CA SER A 220 8.90 3.72 9.23
C SER A 220 8.98 4.76 8.11
N GLN A 221 10.03 4.65 7.27
CA GLN A 221 10.18 5.54 6.12
C GLN A 221 9.05 5.37 5.10
N LEU A 222 8.57 4.13 4.90
CA LEU A 222 7.44 3.83 4.03
C LEU A 222 6.18 4.54 4.52
N ARG A 223 5.87 4.41 5.82
CA ARG A 223 4.74 5.08 6.44
C ARG A 223 4.81 6.60 6.27
N SER A 224 5.94 7.21 6.58
CA SER A 224 6.11 8.66 6.44
C SER A 224 5.91 9.11 4.98
N THR A 225 6.48 8.36 4.03
CA THR A 225 6.35 8.67 2.59
C THR A 225 4.91 8.54 2.11
N MET A 226 4.19 7.48 2.52
CA MET A 226 2.82 7.24 2.06
C MET A 226 1.79 8.16 2.73
N VAL A 227 2.01 8.58 3.98
CA VAL A 227 1.14 9.57 4.65
C VAL A 227 1.37 10.96 4.09
N ASN A 228 2.63 11.40 3.95
CA ASN A 228 2.95 12.70 3.34
C ASN A 228 2.58 12.76 1.85
N GLY A 229 2.64 11.62 1.16
CA GLY A 229 2.22 11.45 -0.22
C GLY A 229 0.78 10.96 -0.39
N ALA A 230 -0.07 10.99 0.65
CA ALA A 230 -1.39 10.36 0.62
C ALA A 230 -2.25 10.84 -0.54
N THR A 231 -2.23 12.14 -0.85
CA THR A 231 -2.91 12.71 -2.00
C THR A 231 -2.43 12.12 -3.33
N VAL A 232 -1.11 11.97 -3.52
CA VAL A 232 -0.53 11.37 -4.73
C VAL A 232 -0.93 9.90 -4.83
N VAL A 233 -0.81 9.15 -3.73
CA VAL A 233 -1.20 7.74 -3.67
C VAL A 233 -2.70 7.57 -3.98
N GLY A 234 -3.55 8.44 -3.45
CA GLY A 234 -4.99 8.46 -3.72
C GLY A 234 -5.32 8.75 -5.17
N VAL A 235 -4.72 9.80 -5.76
CA VAL A 235 -4.96 10.17 -7.16
C VAL A 235 -4.43 9.09 -8.11
N VAL A 236 -3.23 8.56 -7.87
CA VAL A 236 -2.65 7.50 -8.70
C VAL A 236 -3.46 6.21 -8.60
N GLY A 237 -3.80 5.76 -7.38
CA GLY A 237 -4.61 4.56 -7.19
C GLY A 237 -6.01 4.69 -7.79
N GLY A 238 -6.66 5.84 -7.61
CA GLY A 238 -7.94 6.14 -8.23
C GLY A 238 -7.87 6.17 -9.77
N ALA A 239 -6.82 6.79 -10.32
CA ALA A 239 -6.57 6.79 -11.76
C ALA A 239 -6.35 5.38 -12.30
N VAL A 240 -5.57 4.54 -11.61
CA VAL A 240 -5.40 3.13 -11.97
C VAL A 240 -6.75 2.41 -11.99
N CYS A 241 -7.61 2.58 -10.97
CA CYS A 241 -8.94 1.97 -10.97
C CYS A 241 -9.80 2.42 -12.17
N VAL A 242 -9.77 3.71 -12.54
CA VAL A 242 -10.49 4.22 -13.72
C VAL A 242 -9.91 3.65 -15.02
N ILE A 243 -8.58 3.65 -15.15
CA ILE A 243 -7.87 3.09 -16.31
C ILE A 243 -8.19 1.60 -16.43
N SER A 244 -8.26 0.85 -15.32
CA SER A 244 -8.62 -0.56 -15.30
C SER A 244 -10.00 -0.83 -15.88
N ILE A 245 -10.99 0.01 -15.55
CA ILE A 245 -12.35 -0.10 -16.12
C ILE A 245 -12.30 0.18 -17.62
N LEU A 246 -11.61 1.25 -18.03
CA LEU A 246 -11.46 1.59 -19.45
C LEU A 246 -10.70 0.50 -20.22
N TRP A 247 -9.68 -0.09 -19.61
CA TRP A 247 -8.90 -1.17 -20.19
C TRP A 247 -9.71 -2.46 -20.33
N ALA A 248 -10.52 -2.79 -19.33
CA ALA A 248 -11.44 -3.93 -19.41
C ALA A 248 -12.40 -3.79 -20.62
N LEU A 249 -12.94 -2.59 -20.84
CA LEU A 249 -13.92 -2.33 -21.90
C LEU A 249 -13.33 -2.11 -23.28
N PHE A 250 -12.20 -1.39 -23.39
CA PHE A 250 -11.63 -0.91 -24.65
C PHE A 250 -10.18 -1.32 -24.88
N GLY A 251 -9.54 -1.94 -23.89
CA GLY A 251 -8.15 -2.38 -23.98
C GLY A 251 -7.94 -3.37 -25.12
N ARG A 252 -6.76 -3.26 -25.76
CA ARG A 252 -6.30 -4.12 -26.86
C ARG A 252 -7.34 -4.29 -27.99
N PRO A 253 -7.74 -3.21 -28.70
CA PRO A 253 -8.71 -3.29 -29.78
C PRO A 253 -8.22 -4.13 -30.97
N GLU A 254 -6.90 -4.30 -31.11
CA GLU A 254 -6.26 -5.10 -32.15
C GLU A 254 -6.22 -6.60 -31.84
N GLY A 255 -6.37 -6.97 -30.56
CA GLY A 255 -6.53 -8.36 -30.18
C GLY A 255 -7.98 -8.76 -30.40
N TYR A 256 -8.22 -9.88 -31.08
CA TYR A 256 -9.55 -10.42 -31.39
C TYR A 256 -10.31 -10.89 -30.12
N PHE A 257 -10.47 -10.02 -29.12
CA PHE A 257 -11.09 -10.26 -27.81
C PHE A 257 -12.59 -9.96 -27.79
N GLY A 258 -13.21 -9.81 -28.97
CA GLY A 258 -14.63 -9.59 -29.11
C GLY A 258 -15.11 -8.21 -28.62
N ASN A 259 -16.43 -8.03 -28.71
CA ASN A 259 -17.13 -6.82 -28.26
C ASN A 259 -17.38 -6.86 -26.74
N VAL A 260 -17.98 -5.81 -26.17
CA VAL A 260 -18.26 -5.71 -24.72
C VAL A 260 -19.06 -6.92 -24.19
N THR A 261 -19.96 -7.49 -24.99
CA THR A 261 -20.73 -8.69 -24.63
C THR A 261 -19.83 -9.92 -24.46
N ASP A 262 -18.97 -10.20 -25.44
CA ASP A 262 -18.05 -11.34 -25.42
C ASP A 262 -17.08 -11.23 -24.23
N ARG A 263 -16.65 -10.00 -23.93
CA ARG A 263 -15.81 -9.69 -22.78
C ARG A 263 -16.53 -9.94 -21.45
N ASN A 264 -17.81 -9.60 -21.37
CA ASN A 264 -18.62 -9.88 -20.18
C ASN A 264 -18.86 -11.38 -19.98
N GLU A 265 -19.13 -12.12 -21.06
CA GLU A 265 -19.23 -13.59 -21.01
C GLU A 265 -17.92 -14.23 -20.54
N PHE A 266 -16.78 -13.75 -21.06
CA PHE A 266 -15.47 -14.16 -20.56
C PHE A 266 -15.31 -13.85 -19.08
N LEU A 267 -15.70 -12.65 -18.60
CA LEU A 267 -15.58 -12.30 -17.19
C LEU A 267 -16.40 -13.25 -16.30
N VAL A 268 -17.65 -13.53 -16.66
CA VAL A 268 -18.50 -14.44 -15.89
C VAL A 268 -17.90 -15.84 -15.85
N SER A 269 -17.40 -16.34 -16.99
CA SER A 269 -16.69 -17.62 -17.04
C SER A 269 -15.42 -17.59 -16.19
N TYR A 270 -14.62 -16.53 -16.29
CA TYR A 270 -13.36 -16.37 -15.56
C TYR A 270 -13.59 -16.38 -14.04
N LEU A 271 -14.59 -15.65 -13.56
CA LEU A 271 -14.98 -15.62 -12.14
C LEU A 271 -15.47 -16.98 -11.62
N GLY A 272 -16.09 -17.80 -12.48
CA GLY A 272 -16.61 -19.12 -12.15
C GLY A 272 -15.63 -20.27 -12.36
N SER A 273 -14.49 -20.03 -13.00
CA SER A 273 -13.49 -21.06 -13.32
C SER A 273 -12.17 -20.85 -12.61
N GLU A 274 -11.77 -19.61 -12.32
CA GLU A 274 -10.45 -19.29 -11.76
C GLU A 274 -10.54 -18.82 -10.31
N ARG A 275 -9.77 -19.45 -9.44
CA ARG A 275 -9.74 -19.14 -8.00
C ARG A 275 -9.24 -17.74 -7.71
N LEU A 276 -8.25 -17.29 -8.49
CA LEU A 276 -7.70 -15.95 -8.39
C LEU A 276 -8.77 -14.89 -8.68
N ALA A 277 -9.54 -15.08 -9.75
CA ALA A 277 -10.63 -14.20 -10.14
C ALA A 277 -11.73 -14.16 -9.07
N TYR A 278 -12.09 -15.33 -8.54
CA TYR A 278 -13.05 -15.47 -7.46
C TYR A 278 -12.58 -14.75 -6.17
N ALA A 279 -11.30 -14.83 -5.82
CA ALA A 279 -10.72 -14.10 -4.67
C ALA A 279 -10.83 -12.57 -4.84
N PHE A 280 -10.64 -12.06 -6.06
CA PHE A 280 -10.80 -10.62 -6.34
C PHE A 280 -12.24 -10.13 -6.12
N ILE A 281 -13.27 -10.97 -6.33
CA ILE A 281 -14.65 -10.60 -5.98
C ILE A 281 -14.75 -10.36 -4.47
N TRP A 282 -14.19 -11.26 -3.68
CA TRP A 282 -14.18 -11.13 -2.23
C TRP A 282 -13.41 -9.90 -1.77
N ASP A 283 -12.30 -9.57 -2.43
CA ASP A 283 -11.59 -8.31 -2.16
C ASP A 283 -12.49 -7.10 -2.37
N ILE A 284 -13.18 -7.03 -3.51
CA ILE A 284 -14.09 -5.93 -3.82
C ILE A 284 -15.19 -5.85 -2.74
N CYS A 285 -15.83 -6.98 -2.40
CA CYS A 285 -16.86 -7.02 -1.37
C CYS A 285 -16.34 -6.54 -0.01
N LEU A 286 -15.18 -7.01 0.42
CA LEU A 286 -14.56 -6.61 1.68
C LEU A 286 -14.17 -5.14 1.66
N TYR A 287 -13.67 -4.63 0.54
CA TYR A 287 -13.29 -3.21 0.41
C TYR A 287 -14.52 -2.30 0.46
N ILE A 288 -15.64 -2.69 -0.15
CA ILE A 288 -16.90 -1.96 -0.06
C ILE A 288 -17.38 -1.84 1.40
N VAL A 289 -17.14 -2.86 2.23
CA VAL A 289 -17.54 -2.86 3.64
C VAL A 289 -16.53 -2.13 4.53
N PHE A 290 -15.24 -2.41 4.35
CA PHE A 290 -14.18 -1.91 5.22
C PHE A 290 -13.76 -0.48 4.91
N GLN A 291 -13.85 -0.03 3.67
CA GLN A 291 -13.57 1.36 3.30
C GLN A 291 -14.43 2.36 4.10
N PRO A 292 -15.77 2.31 4.07
CA PRO A 292 -16.59 3.28 4.82
C PRO A 292 -16.43 3.13 6.33
N TRP A 293 -16.16 1.93 6.83
CA TRP A 293 -15.91 1.71 8.25
C TRP A 293 -14.60 2.37 8.70
N LEU A 294 -13.49 2.11 8.00
CA LEU A 294 -12.18 2.69 8.33
C LEU A 294 -12.17 4.20 8.17
N ILE A 295 -12.70 4.73 7.05
CA ILE A 295 -12.79 6.18 6.84
C ILE A 295 -13.67 6.81 7.92
N GLY A 296 -14.78 6.16 8.28
CA GLY A 296 -15.74 6.68 9.24
C GLY A 296 -15.19 6.85 10.65
N GLU A 297 -14.29 5.97 11.08
CA GLU A 297 -13.61 6.07 12.38
C GLU A 297 -12.40 7.00 12.35
N ASN A 298 -11.92 7.40 11.17
CA ASN A 298 -10.75 8.25 10.98
C ASN A 298 -11.09 9.63 10.40
N LEU A 299 -12.36 10.06 10.51
CA LEU A 299 -12.80 11.38 10.04
C LEU A 299 -12.11 12.55 10.77
N GLU A 300 -11.54 12.30 11.95
CA GLU A 300 -10.77 13.29 12.71
C GLU A 300 -9.47 13.69 12.00
N ASN A 301 -8.92 12.82 11.13
CA ASN A 301 -7.72 13.10 10.34
C ASN A 301 -8.02 13.89 9.05
N VAL A 302 -9.27 14.24 8.79
CA VAL A 302 -9.69 14.96 7.58
C VAL A 302 -9.78 16.45 7.86
N GLU A 303 -9.40 17.28 6.90
CA GLU A 303 -9.57 18.73 6.98
C GLU A 303 -10.99 19.11 7.44
N LYS A 304 -11.10 19.91 8.51
CA LYS A 304 -12.38 20.27 9.17
C LYS A 304 -13.46 20.77 8.20
N ARG A 305 -13.06 21.44 7.12
CA ARG A 305 -13.99 22.00 6.10
C ARG A 305 -14.56 20.94 5.15
N LYS A 306 -13.90 19.79 5.01
CA LYS A 306 -14.22 18.72 4.06
C LYS A 306 -14.72 17.44 4.72
N VAL A 307 -14.79 17.40 6.06
CA VAL A 307 -15.28 16.25 6.84
C VAL A 307 -16.66 15.79 6.38
N ASP A 308 -17.60 16.71 6.20
CA ASP A 308 -18.96 16.35 5.77
C ASP A 308 -18.97 15.71 4.38
N LEU A 309 -18.19 16.24 3.44
CA LEU A 309 -18.04 15.68 2.10
C LEU A 309 -17.49 14.24 2.15
N VAL A 310 -16.41 14.03 2.89
CA VAL A 310 -15.79 12.70 3.04
C VAL A 310 -16.73 11.72 3.77
N LYS A 311 -17.51 12.19 4.75
CA LYS A 311 -18.49 11.39 5.48
C LYS A 311 -19.59 10.83 4.57
N TYR A 312 -20.03 11.58 3.56
CA TYR A 312 -20.97 11.07 2.56
C TYR A 312 -20.28 10.21 1.51
N LEU A 313 -19.11 10.64 1.01
CA LEU A 313 -18.39 9.95 -0.05
C LEU A 313 -17.79 8.61 0.39
N ARG A 314 -17.54 8.37 1.68
CA ARG A 314 -16.90 7.14 2.19
C ARG A 314 -17.58 5.85 1.74
N PHE A 315 -18.88 5.89 1.44
CA PHE A 315 -19.67 4.76 0.96
C PHE A 315 -19.57 4.51 -0.54
N VAL A 316 -19.02 5.46 -1.31
CA VAL A 316 -18.79 5.30 -2.75
C VAL A 316 -17.49 4.51 -2.95
N PRO A 317 -17.54 3.29 -3.53
CA PRO A 317 -16.36 2.47 -3.81
C PRO A 317 -15.28 3.27 -4.53
N VAL A 318 -14.02 3.13 -4.11
CA VAL A 318 -12.86 3.84 -4.67
C VAL A 318 -12.88 5.36 -4.44
N PHE A 319 -13.91 6.06 -4.92
CA PHE A 319 -14.03 7.52 -4.84
C PHE A 319 -14.04 8.05 -3.41
N GLY A 320 -14.69 7.33 -2.48
CA GLY A 320 -14.67 7.69 -1.06
C GLY A 320 -13.27 7.67 -0.46
N LEU A 321 -12.46 6.68 -0.87
CA LEU A 321 -11.09 6.56 -0.45
C LEU A 321 -10.19 7.62 -1.07
N VAL A 322 -10.35 7.90 -2.37
CA VAL A 322 -9.66 9.01 -3.04
C VAL A 322 -9.98 10.34 -2.34
N ALA A 323 -11.25 10.60 -2.06
CA ALA A 323 -11.68 11.82 -1.37
C ALA A 323 -11.06 11.93 0.03
N TYR A 324 -11.05 10.84 0.81
CA TYR A 324 -10.38 10.81 2.11
C TYR A 324 -8.89 11.15 1.99
N LEU A 325 -8.17 10.55 1.05
CA LEU A 325 -6.72 10.75 0.89
C LEU A 325 -6.33 12.13 0.35
N VAL A 326 -7.20 12.75 -0.47
CA VAL A 326 -7.01 14.11 -0.96
C VAL A 326 -7.32 15.16 0.12
N CYS A 327 -8.22 14.83 1.06
CA CYS A 327 -8.63 15.73 2.14
C CYS A 327 -7.96 15.38 3.48
N LEU A 328 -6.95 14.51 3.46
CA LEU A 328 -6.21 14.10 4.64
C LEU A 328 -5.40 15.28 5.14
N ASP A 329 -5.62 15.64 6.41
CA ASP A 329 -4.86 16.68 7.09
C ASP A 329 -3.58 16.06 7.63
N VAL A 330 -2.46 16.35 6.97
CA VAL A 330 -1.15 15.81 7.34
C VAL A 330 -0.42 16.76 8.30
N ASP A 331 -1.17 17.54 9.10
CA ASP A 331 -0.61 18.51 10.04
C ASP A 331 0.39 17.83 11.01
N GLU A 332 1.65 17.97 10.60
CA GLU A 332 2.94 17.89 11.29
C GLU A 332 2.92 17.27 12.71
N GLU A 333 3.11 15.94 12.78
CA GLU A 333 4.02 15.40 13.80
C GLU A 333 5.46 15.86 13.42
N VAL A 334 5.80 17.11 13.74
CA VAL A 334 7.18 17.63 13.79
C VAL A 334 7.88 17.13 15.05
#